data_AF-A0A968WQJ7-F1
#
_entry.id   AF-A0A968WQJ7-F1
#
_cell.length_a   1.000
_cell.length_b   1.000
_cell.length_c   1.000
_cell.angle_alpha   90.00
_cell.angle_beta   90.00
_cell.angle_gamma   90.00
#
_symmetry.space_group_name_H-M   'P 1'
#
loop_
_entity.id
_entity.type
_entity.pdbx_description
1 polymer ?
#
loop_
_entity_poly.entity_id
_entity_poly.type
_entity_poly.pdbx_seq_one_letter_code
_entity_poly.pdbx_strand_id
1 'polypeptide(L)'
;MSSVATRVMEILGDEVPGLSESDFDASFESLAVDSFTLVSLRARIENLVGKAFDDKSWTQAQTPRDLIRIASGENVVAAATRAEEAGERRNHHINMPQMALAGLSESWLFKELGDLHWSMITAGLKCASSELKDGEGNRLYATFTRFSLRLKKPLLQFRENDALDLSGRMSRYGAGVFLSETDIGGSGTANIMSSFSKRGEAGSNMSLLKGQPDIPSDCKISALAEAPDFAKAYRERRAAAPPAPLFECEYDIIPQHDINGVGLLYFAAIP
;
A
#
# COMPACT_ATOMS: atom_id res chain seq x y z
N MET A 1 0.94 -23.89 20.16
CA MET A 1 1.29 -24.23 18.76
C MET A 1 0.70 -25.60 18.46
N SER A 2 0.11 -25.82 17.27
CA SER A 2 -0.49 -27.13 16.94
C SER A 2 0.60 -28.21 16.88
N SER A 3 0.26 -29.48 17.15
CA SER A 3 1.21 -30.61 17.06
C SER A 3 1.78 -30.81 15.65
N VAL A 4 1.10 -30.27 14.63
CA VAL A 4 1.54 -30.32 13.23
C VAL A 4 2.65 -29.30 12.97
N ALA A 5 2.52 -28.09 13.49
CA ALA A 5 3.51 -27.03 13.27
C ALA A 5 4.90 -27.44 13.77
N THR A 6 5.00 -27.96 15.00
CA THR A 6 6.28 -28.42 15.57
C THR A 6 6.93 -29.53 14.74
N ARG A 7 6.14 -30.48 14.23
CA ARG A 7 6.65 -31.60 13.41
C ARG A 7 7.08 -31.14 12.02
N VAL A 8 6.48 -30.08 11.47
CA VAL A 8 6.95 -29.48 10.22
C VAL A 8 8.27 -28.73 10.43
N MET A 9 8.45 -28.07 11.57
CA MET A 9 9.73 -27.43 11.93
C MET A 9 10.87 -28.45 12.05
N GLU A 10 10.58 -29.62 12.62
CA GLU A 10 11.54 -30.74 12.67
C GLU A 10 11.92 -31.21 11.25
N ILE A 11 10.95 -31.42 10.36
CA ILE A 11 11.21 -31.79 8.95
C ILE A 11 12.06 -30.73 8.26
N LEU A 12 11.79 -29.45 8.49
CA LEU A 12 12.55 -28.33 7.92
C LEU A 12 13.99 -28.30 8.43
N GLY A 13 14.21 -28.53 9.72
CA GLY A 13 15.54 -28.59 10.32
C GLY A 13 16.37 -29.79 9.83
N ASP A 14 15.71 -30.91 9.52
CA ASP A 14 16.38 -32.09 8.94
C ASP A 14 16.83 -31.87 7.49
N GLU A 15 16.01 -31.20 6.68
CA GLU A 15 16.27 -31.00 5.24
C GLU A 15 17.12 -29.76 4.95
N VAL A 16 17.13 -28.78 5.85
CA VAL A 16 17.86 -27.50 5.70
C VAL A 16 18.85 -27.33 6.85
N PRO A 17 20.12 -27.78 6.68
CA PRO A 17 21.12 -27.73 7.73
C PRO A 17 21.37 -26.30 8.24
N GLY A 18 21.32 -26.12 9.57
CA GLY A 18 21.57 -24.82 10.21
C GLY A 18 20.38 -23.87 10.24
N LEU A 19 19.19 -24.32 9.80
CA LEU A 19 17.97 -23.54 9.89
C LEU A 19 17.60 -23.27 11.36
N SER A 20 17.40 -22.00 11.71
CA SER A 20 16.94 -21.56 13.03
C SER A 20 15.55 -20.91 12.94
N GLU A 21 14.88 -20.70 14.08
CA GLU A 21 13.56 -20.06 14.09
C GLU A 21 13.57 -18.64 13.48
N SER A 22 14.70 -17.91 13.55
CA SER A 22 14.83 -16.58 12.94
C SER A 22 14.83 -16.61 11.41
N ASP A 23 15.06 -17.78 10.81
CA ASP A 23 15.15 -17.96 9.36
C ASP A 23 13.81 -18.35 8.73
N PHE A 24 12.76 -18.57 9.53
CA PHE A 24 11.49 -19.11 9.02
C PHE A 24 10.72 -18.13 8.13
N ASP A 25 11.04 -16.84 8.21
CA ASP A 25 10.52 -15.80 7.33
C ASP A 25 11.47 -15.47 6.16
N ALA A 26 12.64 -16.10 6.10
CA ALA A 26 13.57 -15.95 4.99
C ALA A 26 13.10 -16.77 3.77
N SER A 27 13.41 -16.26 2.58
CA SER A 27 13.07 -16.95 1.34
C SER A 27 13.85 -18.25 1.18
N PHE A 28 13.26 -19.26 0.55
CA PHE A 28 13.98 -20.50 0.21
C PHE A 28 15.24 -20.24 -0.63
N GLU A 29 15.21 -19.25 -1.52
CA GLU A 29 16.39 -18.83 -2.30
C GLU A 29 17.54 -18.35 -1.40
N SER A 30 17.25 -17.50 -0.41
CA SER A 30 18.25 -17.02 0.56
C SER A 30 18.77 -18.12 1.50
N LEU A 31 18.02 -19.19 1.68
CA LEU A 31 18.40 -20.36 2.49
C LEU A 31 19.12 -21.43 1.66
N ALA A 32 19.44 -21.14 0.39
CA ALA A 32 20.03 -22.10 -0.55
C ALA A 32 19.22 -23.40 -0.70
N VAL A 33 17.89 -23.32 -0.52
CA VAL A 33 16.97 -24.43 -0.70
C VAL A 33 16.64 -24.54 -2.19
N ASP A 34 17.05 -25.65 -2.80
CA ASP A 34 16.84 -25.89 -4.23
C ASP A 34 15.52 -26.62 -4.52
N SER A 35 15.24 -26.84 -5.81
CA SER A 35 14.01 -27.53 -6.24
C SER A 35 13.94 -28.98 -5.77
N PHE A 36 15.08 -29.65 -5.54
CA PHE A 36 15.10 -31.02 -5.05
C PHE A 36 14.74 -31.07 -3.56
N THR A 37 15.28 -30.15 -2.76
CA THR A 37 14.90 -29.99 -1.35
C THR A 37 13.42 -29.65 -1.21
N LEU A 38 12.86 -28.79 -2.07
CA LEU A 38 11.41 -28.49 -2.06
C LEU A 38 10.56 -29.71 -2.41
N VAL A 39 10.99 -30.55 -3.35
CA VAL A 39 10.26 -31.80 -3.67
C VAL A 39 10.32 -32.79 -2.50
N SER A 40 11.47 -32.91 -1.82
CA SER A 40 11.64 -33.72 -0.61
C SER A 40 10.74 -33.24 0.53
N LEU A 41 10.76 -31.93 0.81
CA LEU A 41 9.91 -31.27 1.80
C LEU A 41 8.43 -31.51 1.52
N ARG A 42 7.99 -31.42 0.26
CA ARG A 42 6.61 -31.71 -0.14
C ARG A 42 6.19 -33.11 0.27
N ALA A 43 6.95 -34.11 -0.15
CA ALA A 43 6.64 -35.50 0.13
C ALA A 43 6.61 -35.79 1.65
N ARG A 44 7.56 -35.25 2.41
CA ARG A 44 7.63 -35.45 3.86
C ARG A 44 6.46 -34.78 4.60
N ILE A 45 6.09 -33.56 4.21
CA ILE A 45 5.00 -32.81 4.86
C ILE A 45 3.63 -33.38 4.45
N GLU A 46 3.43 -33.77 3.19
CA GLU A 46 2.18 -34.44 2.76
C GLU A 46 1.98 -35.77 3.49
N ASN A 47 3.04 -36.56 3.68
CA ASN A 47 3.01 -37.79 4.49
C ASN A 47 2.69 -37.50 5.97
N LEU A 48 3.22 -36.42 6.54
CA LEU A 48 2.94 -36.01 7.91
C LEU A 48 1.45 -35.64 8.10
N VAL A 49 0.87 -34.90 7.15
CA VAL A 49 -0.50 -34.39 7.25
C VAL A 49 -1.53 -35.38 6.68
N GLY A 50 -1.08 -36.40 5.95
CA GLY A 50 -1.94 -37.45 5.36
C GLY A 50 -2.80 -36.95 4.19
N LYS A 51 -2.37 -35.87 3.53
CA LYS A 51 -3.08 -35.27 2.37
C LYS A 51 -2.08 -34.67 1.39
N ALA A 52 -2.37 -34.79 0.11
CA ALA A 52 -1.62 -34.07 -0.93
C ALA A 52 -2.00 -32.59 -0.91
N PHE A 53 -1.02 -31.71 -1.09
CA PHE A 53 -1.27 -30.29 -1.29
C PHE A 53 -1.58 -30.01 -2.76
N ASP A 54 -2.42 -29.02 -3.02
CA ASP A 54 -2.63 -28.56 -4.38
C ASP A 54 -1.36 -27.85 -4.89
N ASP A 55 -1.06 -28.02 -6.18
CA ASP A 55 0.16 -27.47 -6.78
C ASP A 55 0.25 -25.95 -6.67
N LYS A 56 -0.91 -25.27 -6.67
CA LYS A 56 -0.95 -23.80 -6.59
C LYS A 56 -0.53 -23.31 -5.21
N SER A 57 -1.05 -23.88 -4.13
CA SER A 57 -0.64 -23.54 -2.76
C SER A 57 0.82 -23.90 -2.51
N TRP A 58 1.29 -25.04 -3.03
CA TRP A 58 2.68 -25.46 -2.88
C TRP A 58 3.67 -24.53 -3.62
N THR A 59 3.38 -24.19 -4.88
CA THR A 59 4.25 -23.30 -5.68
C THR A 59 4.27 -21.85 -5.19
N GLN A 60 3.27 -21.46 -4.40
CA GLN A 60 3.21 -20.12 -3.79
C GLN A 60 3.97 -20.02 -2.46
N ALA A 61 4.36 -21.13 -1.84
CA ALA A 61 5.15 -21.12 -0.61
C ALA A 61 6.58 -20.65 -0.90
N GLN A 62 7.01 -19.57 -0.24
CA GLN A 62 8.34 -19.00 -0.44
C GLN A 62 9.23 -19.07 0.78
N THR A 63 8.64 -19.35 1.95
CA THR A 63 9.34 -19.40 3.22
C THR A 63 9.00 -20.68 4.00
N PRO A 64 9.85 -21.11 4.94
CA PRO A 64 9.52 -22.21 5.87
C PRO A 64 8.20 -21.97 6.63
N ARG A 65 7.89 -20.71 6.97
CA ARG A 65 6.63 -20.35 7.66
C ARG A 65 5.40 -20.61 6.78
N ASP A 66 5.50 -20.45 5.46
CA ASP A 66 4.39 -20.75 4.55
C ASP A 66 4.06 -22.24 4.53
N LEU A 67 5.09 -23.11 4.56
CA LEU A 67 4.90 -24.56 4.64
C LEU A 67 4.23 -24.98 5.96
N ILE A 68 4.58 -24.33 7.07
CA ILE A 68 3.94 -24.56 8.37
C ILE A 68 2.45 -24.20 8.33
N ARG A 69 2.09 -23.09 7.67
CA ARG A 69 0.69 -22.66 7.50
C ARG A 69 -0.09 -23.63 6.62
N ILE A 70 0.46 -24.00 5.47
CA ILE A 70 -0.12 -24.99 4.53
C ILE A 70 -0.41 -26.31 5.26
N ALA A 71 0.56 -26.81 6.01
CA ALA A 71 0.44 -28.06 6.76
C ALA A 71 -0.62 -27.97 7.88
N SER A 72 -0.71 -26.82 8.55
CA SER A 72 -1.70 -26.57 9.61
C SER A 72 -3.13 -26.38 9.08
N GLY A 73 -3.33 -26.36 7.76
CA GLY A 73 -4.63 -26.09 7.15
C GLY A 73 -5.07 -24.64 7.30
N GLU A 74 -4.14 -23.74 7.64
CA GLU A 74 -4.37 -22.31 7.58
C GLU A 74 -4.36 -21.89 6.11
N ASN A 75 -5.42 -21.20 5.68
CA ASN A 75 -5.47 -20.63 4.33
C ASN A 75 -4.27 -19.69 4.16
N VAL A 76 -3.41 -19.95 3.16
CA VAL A 76 -2.18 -19.17 2.83
C VAL A 76 -2.49 -17.74 2.37
N VAL A 77 -3.72 -17.26 2.54
CA VAL A 77 -4.15 -15.90 2.19
C VAL A 77 -3.59 -14.85 3.18
N ALA A 78 -2.79 -15.25 4.17
CA ALA A 78 -2.23 -14.35 5.19
C ALA A 78 -0.73 -14.56 5.45
N ALA A 79 0.07 -14.54 4.39
CA ALA A 79 1.25 -13.69 4.37
C ALA A 79 1.54 -13.38 2.92
N ALA A 80 1.30 -12.13 2.56
CA ALA A 80 1.82 -11.57 1.34
C ALA A 80 3.33 -11.83 1.33
N THR A 81 3.72 -12.71 0.43
CA THR A 81 4.94 -12.61 -0.33
C THR A 81 5.29 -11.12 -0.45
N ARG A 82 6.42 -10.70 0.13
CA ARG A 82 7.21 -9.63 -0.49
C ARG A 82 7.71 -10.19 -1.82
N ALA A 83 6.78 -10.33 -2.78
CA ALA A 83 7.11 -9.94 -4.14
C ALA A 83 7.71 -8.54 -4.07
N GLU A 84 8.46 -8.08 -5.05
CA GLU A 84 8.72 -6.65 -5.19
C GLU A 84 7.36 -5.93 -5.29
N GLU A 85 6.78 -5.61 -4.13
CA GLU A 85 5.52 -4.90 -3.99
C GLU A 85 5.77 -3.55 -4.64
N ALA A 86 4.80 -3.06 -5.41
CA ALA A 86 4.84 -1.70 -5.88
C ALA A 86 4.97 -0.76 -4.68
N GLY A 87 6.21 -0.33 -4.43
CA GLY A 87 6.64 0.30 -3.22
C GLY A 87 7.77 1.26 -3.55
N GLU A 88 7.88 2.31 -2.76
CA GLU A 88 8.83 3.37 -2.98
C GLU A 88 9.34 3.85 -1.63
N ARG A 89 10.65 4.11 -1.58
CA ARG A 89 11.28 4.72 -0.41
C ARG A 89 11.88 6.06 -0.81
N ARG A 90 11.61 7.09 0.00
CA ARG A 90 12.22 8.40 -0.11
C ARG A 90 12.86 8.78 1.21
N ASN A 91 14.06 9.34 1.14
CA ASN A 91 14.76 9.84 2.32
C ASN A 91 14.93 11.35 2.12
N HIS A 92 14.55 12.12 3.14
CA HIS A 92 14.64 13.57 3.15
C HIS A 92 15.44 14.03 4.36
N HIS A 93 16.09 15.18 4.21
CA HIS A 93 16.47 16.02 5.34
C HIS A 93 15.45 17.14 5.45
N ILE A 94 14.93 17.36 6.66
CA ILE A 94 14.00 18.45 6.92
C ILE A 94 14.81 19.75 6.92
N ASN A 95 14.76 20.49 5.83
CA ASN A 95 15.35 21.82 5.74
C ASN A 95 14.25 22.88 5.80
N MET A 96 14.63 24.14 5.76
CA MET A 96 13.69 25.27 5.77
C MET A 96 12.50 25.13 4.80
N PRO A 97 12.64 24.63 3.55
CA PRO A 97 11.49 24.45 2.64
C PRO A 97 10.47 23.41 3.09
N GLN A 98 10.87 22.44 3.92
CA GLN A 98 10.00 21.42 4.49
C GLN A 98 9.31 21.89 5.78
N MET A 99 9.68 23.07 6.31
CA MET A 99 9.24 23.53 7.62
C MET A 99 8.15 24.59 7.53
N ALA A 100 7.30 24.63 8.56
CA ALA A 100 6.35 25.71 8.83
C ALA A 100 6.05 25.78 10.33
N LEU A 101 5.76 26.97 10.85
CA LEU A 101 5.37 27.18 12.24
C LEU A 101 6.33 26.52 13.26
N ALA A 102 7.64 26.60 13.01
CA ALA A 102 8.71 26.00 13.83
C ALA A 102 8.76 24.45 13.89
N GLY A 103 8.09 23.76 12.97
CA GLY A 103 8.16 22.30 12.82
C GLY A 103 8.06 21.85 11.37
N LEU A 104 7.76 20.56 11.17
CA LEU A 104 7.50 20.00 9.84
C LEU A 104 6.20 20.57 9.27
N SER A 105 6.24 21.09 8.05
CA SER A 105 5.06 21.64 7.37
C SER A 105 4.09 20.52 7.02
N GLU A 106 2.87 20.61 7.53
CA GLU A 106 1.79 19.68 7.19
C GLU A 106 1.50 19.69 5.69
N SER A 107 1.38 20.89 5.10
CA SER A 107 1.13 21.04 3.67
C SER A 107 2.24 20.40 2.84
N TRP A 108 3.51 20.59 3.22
CA TRP A 108 4.62 19.93 2.53
C TRP A 108 4.52 18.40 2.66
N LEU A 109 4.32 17.89 3.88
CA LEU A 109 4.23 16.45 4.12
C LEU A 109 3.09 15.81 3.33
N PHE A 110 1.94 16.48 3.23
CA PHE A 110 0.80 15.97 2.47
C PHE A 110 1.13 15.92 0.98
N LYS A 111 1.77 16.96 0.44
CA LYS A 111 2.22 16.99 -0.96
C LYS A 111 3.20 15.87 -1.24
N GLU A 112 4.18 15.65 -0.36
CA GLU A 112 5.18 14.59 -0.49
C GLU A 112 4.55 13.20 -0.45
N LEU A 113 3.66 12.93 0.51
CA LEU A 113 2.94 11.66 0.61
C LEU A 113 2.02 11.41 -0.58
N GLY A 114 1.38 12.46 -1.10
CA GLY A 114 0.55 12.37 -2.30
C GLY A 114 1.35 12.15 -3.58
N ASP A 115 2.52 12.78 -3.68
CA ASP A 115 3.44 12.55 -4.81
C ASP A 115 4.00 11.12 -4.78
N LEU A 116 4.42 10.63 -3.61
CA LEU A 116 4.82 9.23 -3.42
C LEU A 116 3.70 8.26 -3.80
N HIS A 117 2.44 8.55 -3.44
CA HIS A 117 1.28 7.77 -3.88
C HIS A 117 1.13 7.77 -5.41
N TRP A 118 1.25 8.93 -6.04
CA TRP A 118 1.17 9.07 -7.49
C TRP A 118 2.30 8.32 -8.21
N SER A 119 3.53 8.42 -7.71
CA SER A 119 4.69 7.76 -8.29
C SER A 119 4.50 6.24 -8.31
N MET A 120 4.04 5.64 -7.21
CA MET A 120 3.70 4.20 -7.15
C MET A 120 2.59 3.82 -8.14
N ILE A 121 1.55 4.65 -8.32
CA ILE A 121 0.52 4.44 -9.33
C ILE A 121 1.14 4.42 -10.73
N THR A 122 1.90 5.47 -11.08
CA THR A 122 2.46 5.61 -12.44
C THR A 122 3.47 4.52 -12.77
N ALA A 123 4.26 4.09 -11.78
CA ALA A 123 5.17 2.96 -11.91
C ALA A 123 4.40 1.66 -12.15
N GLY A 124 3.37 1.39 -11.35
CA GLY A 124 2.55 0.19 -11.48
C GLY A 124 1.73 0.13 -12.76
N LEU A 125 1.22 1.27 -13.23
CA LEU A 125 0.47 1.39 -14.49
C LEU A 125 1.37 1.57 -15.71
N LYS A 126 2.69 1.72 -15.51
CA LYS A 126 3.68 1.95 -16.58
C LYS A 126 3.31 3.12 -17.50
N CYS A 127 2.74 4.16 -16.91
CA CYS A 127 2.18 5.30 -17.63
C CYS A 127 2.51 6.57 -16.88
N ALA A 128 2.97 7.60 -17.60
CA ALA A 128 3.17 8.92 -17.01
C ALA A 128 1.84 9.49 -16.50
N SER A 129 1.87 10.27 -15.42
CA SER A 129 0.67 10.85 -14.81
C SER A 129 -0.15 11.73 -15.77
N SER A 130 0.51 12.41 -16.71
CA SER A 130 -0.13 13.22 -17.74
C SER A 130 -0.81 12.42 -18.84
N GLU A 131 -0.45 11.14 -18.99
CA GLU A 131 -0.90 10.27 -20.08
C GLU A 131 -1.95 9.25 -19.64
N LEU A 132 -2.25 9.16 -18.33
CA LEU A 132 -3.30 8.28 -17.82
C LEU A 132 -4.65 8.63 -18.45
N LYS A 133 -5.27 7.63 -19.06
CA LYS A 133 -6.53 7.74 -19.79
C LYS A 133 -7.46 6.58 -19.45
N ASP A 134 -8.75 6.77 -19.67
CA ASP A 134 -9.73 5.68 -19.70
C ASP A 134 -9.74 4.99 -21.08
N GLY A 135 -10.52 3.91 -21.22
CA GLY A 135 -10.68 3.20 -22.48
C GLY A 135 -11.31 4.01 -23.63
N GLU A 136 -11.85 5.20 -23.35
CA GLU A 136 -12.34 6.16 -24.35
C GLU A 136 -11.28 7.22 -24.71
N GLY A 137 -10.09 7.16 -24.10
CA GLY A 137 -8.99 8.10 -24.32
C GLY A 137 -9.07 9.40 -23.53
N ASN A 138 -10.03 9.54 -22.60
CA ASN A 138 -10.16 10.73 -21.77
C ASN A 138 -9.11 10.74 -20.67
N ARG A 139 -8.47 11.89 -20.43
CA ARG A 139 -7.49 12.04 -19.35
C ARG A 139 -8.10 11.76 -17.98
N LEU A 140 -7.39 10.96 -17.20
CA LEU A 140 -7.73 10.61 -15.83
C LEU A 140 -6.86 11.34 -14.82
N TYR A 141 -7.45 11.60 -13.66
CA TYR A 141 -6.79 12.11 -12.47
C TYR A 141 -7.02 11.12 -11.33
N ALA A 142 -5.95 10.64 -10.67
CA ALA A 142 -6.09 9.94 -9.40
C ALA A 142 -6.53 10.96 -8.33
N THR A 143 -7.84 11.05 -8.13
CA THR A 143 -8.47 11.94 -7.17
C THR A 143 -8.36 11.32 -5.78
N PHE A 144 -7.76 12.07 -4.85
CA PHE A 144 -7.67 11.68 -3.45
C PHE A 144 -9.07 11.69 -2.83
N THR A 145 -9.48 10.55 -2.28
CA THR A 145 -10.83 10.38 -1.69
C THR A 145 -10.79 10.19 -0.18
N ARG A 146 -9.69 9.67 0.36
CA ARG A 146 -9.45 9.60 1.80
C ARG A 146 -7.97 9.71 2.09
N PHE A 147 -7.66 10.45 3.14
CA PHE A 147 -6.33 10.61 3.71
C PHE A 147 -6.40 10.35 5.21
N SER A 148 -5.37 9.74 5.77
CA SER A 148 -5.23 9.54 7.21
C SER A 148 -3.76 9.62 7.57
N LEU A 149 -3.40 10.56 8.44
CA LEU A 149 -2.07 10.65 9.03
C LEU A 149 -2.16 10.36 10.53
N ARG A 150 -1.30 9.47 11.01
CA ARG A 150 -1.13 9.18 12.44
C ARG A 150 0.34 9.28 12.80
N LEU A 151 0.68 10.28 13.59
CA LEU A 151 2.05 10.49 14.07
C LEU A 151 2.16 10.12 15.55
N LYS A 152 3.33 9.60 15.95
CA LYS A 152 3.70 9.32 17.34
C LYS A 152 4.09 10.59 18.09
N LYS A 153 4.60 11.60 17.37
CA LYS A 153 4.96 12.92 17.90
C LYS A 153 4.29 14.02 17.06
N PRO A 154 3.93 15.18 17.66
CA PRO A 154 3.43 16.33 16.91
C PRO A 154 4.43 16.83 15.86
N LEU A 155 3.93 17.45 14.78
CA LEU A 155 4.76 18.05 13.72
C LEU A 155 5.74 19.12 14.24
N LEU A 156 5.38 19.80 15.34
CA LEU A 156 6.21 20.79 16.06
C LEU A 156 7.49 20.19 16.68
N GLN A 157 7.60 18.87 16.79
CA GLN A 157 8.76 18.18 17.36
C GLN A 157 9.76 17.68 16.31
N PHE A 158 9.56 18.03 15.04
CA PHE A 158 10.56 17.83 13.99
C PHE A 158 11.40 19.11 13.89
N ARG A 159 12.71 18.94 13.74
CA ARG A 159 13.69 20.04 13.70
C ARG A 159 14.40 20.09 12.37
N GLU A 160 15.00 21.25 12.11
CA GLU A 160 15.87 21.42 10.95
C GLU A 160 17.01 20.41 11.01
N ASN A 161 17.34 19.83 9.86
CA ASN A 161 18.30 18.75 9.63
C ASN A 161 17.90 17.35 10.17
N ASP A 162 16.71 17.20 10.77
CA ASP A 162 16.19 15.87 11.09
C ASP A 162 16.08 15.03 9.80
N ALA A 163 16.43 13.75 9.89
CA ALA A 163 16.17 12.80 8.81
C ALA A 163 14.69 12.38 8.83
N LEU A 164 14.12 12.23 7.64
CA LEU A 164 12.76 11.78 7.43
C LEU A 164 12.75 10.71 6.33
N ASP A 165 12.54 9.47 6.74
CA ASP A 165 12.39 8.35 5.83
C ASP A 165 10.90 8.07 5.59
N LEU A 166 10.52 7.93 4.32
CA LEU A 166 9.17 7.54 3.89
C LEU A 166 9.29 6.21 3.16
N SER A 167 8.57 5.19 3.63
CA SER A 167 8.54 3.87 2.99
C SER A 167 7.09 3.50 2.68
N GLY A 168 6.73 3.60 1.41
CA GLY A 168 5.38 3.35 0.91
C GLY A 168 5.25 1.98 0.25
N ARG A 169 4.04 1.44 0.36
CA ARG A 169 3.59 0.25 -0.35
C ARG A 169 2.19 0.47 -0.89
N MET A 170 1.90 -0.10 -2.05
CA MET A 170 0.66 0.13 -2.77
C MET A 170 -0.11 -1.17 -3.04
N SER A 171 -1.43 -1.08 -2.90
CA SER A 171 -2.39 -2.10 -3.31
C SER A 171 -3.55 -1.44 -4.07
N ARG A 172 -4.35 -2.27 -4.75
CA ARG A 172 -5.56 -1.81 -5.45
C ARG A 172 -6.75 -2.69 -5.10
N TYR A 173 -7.95 -2.12 -5.18
CA TYR A 173 -9.21 -2.86 -5.08
C TYR A 173 -10.02 -2.64 -6.37
N GLY A 174 -10.22 -3.72 -7.13
CA GLY A 174 -10.73 -3.63 -8.50
C GLY A 174 -9.77 -2.86 -9.42
N ALA A 175 -10.33 -2.21 -10.44
CA ALA A 175 -9.57 -1.41 -11.41
C ALA A 175 -9.55 0.11 -11.09
N GLY A 176 -10.39 0.56 -10.15
CA GLY A 176 -10.63 1.99 -9.94
C GLY A 176 -10.19 2.57 -8.60
N VAL A 177 -9.72 1.74 -7.65
CA VAL A 177 -9.34 2.20 -6.30
C VAL A 177 -7.91 1.78 -5.99
N PHE A 178 -7.08 2.76 -5.62
CA PHE A 178 -5.68 2.56 -5.26
C PHE A 178 -5.44 3.03 -3.84
N LEU A 179 -4.69 2.25 -3.08
CA LEU A 179 -4.43 2.47 -1.67
C LEU A 179 -2.93 2.42 -1.41
N SER A 180 -2.39 3.43 -0.75
CA SER A 180 -1.04 3.38 -0.21
C SER A 180 -1.05 3.42 1.30
N GLU A 181 -0.12 2.67 1.89
CA GLU A 181 0.28 2.79 3.27
C GLU A 181 1.76 3.19 3.29
N THR A 182 2.09 4.22 4.07
CA THR A 182 3.44 4.76 4.17
C THR A 182 3.87 4.80 5.63
N ASP A 183 4.98 4.12 5.95
CA ASP A 183 5.70 4.30 7.21
C ASP A 183 6.56 5.56 7.11
N ILE A 184 6.54 6.38 8.18
CA ILE A 184 7.26 7.65 8.27
C ILE A 184 8.47 7.46 9.19
N GLY A 185 9.37 6.55 8.83
CA GLY A 185 10.61 6.27 9.56
C GLY A 185 10.33 5.87 11.01
N GLY A 186 9.27 5.09 11.23
CA GLY A 186 8.78 4.73 12.56
C GLY A 186 8.17 5.88 13.38
N SER A 187 8.12 7.11 12.87
CA SER A 187 7.46 8.26 13.53
C SER A 187 5.96 8.29 13.35
N GLY A 188 5.41 7.47 12.45
CA GLY A 188 3.98 7.45 12.16
C GLY A 188 3.63 6.68 10.90
N THR A 189 2.35 6.73 10.53
CA THR A 189 1.82 6.10 9.32
C THR A 189 0.91 7.07 8.58
N ALA A 190 0.97 7.03 7.25
CA ALA A 190 0.02 7.69 6.37
C ALA A 190 -0.72 6.65 5.53
N ASN A 191 -2.02 6.84 5.33
CA ASN A 191 -2.85 6.01 4.46
C ASN A 191 -3.59 6.91 3.47
N ILE A 192 -3.49 6.59 2.19
CA ILE A 192 -4.12 7.36 1.12
C ILE A 192 -4.95 6.43 0.26
N MET A 193 -6.17 6.83 -0.03
CA MET A 193 -7.05 6.18 -0.99
C MET A 193 -7.38 7.15 -2.11
N SER A 194 -7.17 6.72 -3.35
CA SER A 194 -7.57 7.45 -4.55
C SER A 194 -8.53 6.64 -5.41
N SER A 195 -9.33 7.37 -6.18
CA SER A 195 -10.10 6.84 -7.30
C SER A 195 -9.90 7.72 -8.52
N PHE A 196 -10.15 7.18 -9.71
CA PHE A 196 -9.95 7.94 -10.94
C PHE A 196 -11.17 8.74 -11.35
N SER A 197 -10.93 9.99 -11.73
CA SER A 197 -11.95 10.89 -12.27
C SER A 197 -11.49 11.54 -13.57
N LYS A 198 -12.45 11.91 -14.41
CA LYS A 198 -12.28 12.77 -15.59
C LYS A 198 -13.16 14.01 -15.46
N ARG A 199 -12.81 15.08 -16.17
CA ARG A 199 -13.69 16.25 -16.29
C ARG A 199 -14.87 15.89 -17.19
N GLY A 200 -16.09 16.07 -16.70
CA GLY A 200 -17.31 15.89 -17.48
C GLY A 200 -17.58 17.08 -18.41
N GLU A 201 -17.30 18.29 -17.92
CA GLU A 201 -17.36 19.52 -18.71
C GLU A 201 -15.97 20.17 -18.74
N ALA A 202 -15.54 20.61 -19.92
CA ALA A 202 -14.23 21.23 -20.10
C ALA A 202 -14.11 22.50 -19.25
N GLY A 203 -13.05 22.57 -18.44
CA GLY A 203 -12.80 23.71 -17.54
C GLY A 203 -13.64 23.74 -16.25
N SER A 204 -14.63 22.85 -16.09
CA SER A 204 -15.45 22.80 -14.87
C SER A 204 -14.82 21.92 -13.79
N ASN A 205 -14.75 22.45 -12.56
CA ASN A 205 -14.36 21.71 -11.36
C ASN A 205 -15.55 21.07 -10.62
N MET A 206 -16.77 21.34 -11.08
CA MET A 206 -18.01 20.85 -10.46
C MET A 206 -18.52 19.56 -11.09
N SER A 207 -18.07 19.27 -12.32
CA SER A 207 -18.47 18.09 -13.09
C SER A 207 -17.29 17.12 -13.19
N LEU A 208 -17.10 16.30 -12.16
CA LEU A 208 -16.14 15.19 -12.17
C LEU A 208 -16.89 13.87 -12.35
N LEU A 209 -16.54 13.14 -13.41
CA LEU A 209 -17.11 11.83 -13.72
C LEU A 209 -16.11 10.75 -13.33
N LYS A 210 -16.61 9.60 -12.87
CA LYS A 210 -15.75 8.45 -12.56
C LYS A 210 -15.12 7.90 -13.84
N GLY A 211 -13.87 7.47 -13.73
CA GLY A 211 -13.17 6.73 -14.76
C GLY A 211 -12.37 5.59 -14.14
N GLN A 212 -11.78 4.77 -14.99
CA GLN A 212 -10.85 3.71 -14.57
C GLN A 212 -9.71 3.65 -15.60
N PRO A 213 -8.46 3.53 -15.15
CA PRO A 213 -7.34 3.31 -16.04
C PRO A 213 -7.34 1.86 -16.53
N ASP A 214 -6.71 1.65 -17.67
CA ASP A 214 -6.33 0.30 -18.09
C ASP A 214 -5.23 -0.22 -17.16
N ILE A 215 -5.41 -1.43 -16.64
CA ILE A 215 -4.43 -2.08 -15.77
C ILE A 215 -3.60 -3.04 -16.63
N PRO A 216 -2.29 -2.81 -16.81
CA PRO A 216 -1.43 -3.74 -17.53
C PRO A 216 -1.46 -5.14 -16.92
N SER A 217 -1.38 -6.17 -17.74
CA SER A 217 -1.38 -7.58 -17.28
C SER A 217 -0.21 -7.90 -16.35
N ASP A 218 0.88 -7.14 -16.45
CA ASP A 218 2.09 -7.27 -15.64
C ASP A 218 2.22 -6.18 -14.56
N CYS A 219 1.12 -5.48 -14.25
CA CYS A 219 1.05 -4.51 -13.16
C CYS A 219 1.46 -5.15 -11.83
N LYS A 220 2.47 -4.56 -11.17
CA LYS A 220 3.03 -5.06 -9.91
C LYS A 220 2.24 -4.64 -8.67
N ILE A 221 1.18 -3.86 -8.83
CA ILE A 221 0.31 -3.46 -7.73
C ILE A 221 -0.68 -4.59 -7.42
N SER A 222 -0.54 -5.17 -6.24
CA SER A 222 -1.37 -6.28 -5.75
C SER A 222 -2.85 -5.90 -5.69
N ALA A 223 -3.69 -6.75 -6.29
CA ALA A 223 -5.14 -6.63 -6.22
C ALA A 223 -5.68 -7.31 -4.96
N LEU A 224 -6.32 -6.54 -4.09
CA LEU A 224 -7.00 -7.05 -2.91
C LEU A 224 -8.30 -7.75 -3.35
N ALA A 225 -8.52 -8.97 -2.83
CA ALA A 225 -9.75 -9.72 -3.07
C ALA A 225 -10.97 -9.04 -2.45
N GLU A 226 -10.78 -8.36 -1.32
CA GLU A 226 -11.83 -7.65 -0.59
C GLU A 226 -11.48 -6.17 -0.39
N ALA A 227 -12.50 -5.35 -0.19
CA ALA A 227 -12.30 -3.96 0.16
C ALA A 227 -11.65 -3.88 1.55
N PRO A 228 -10.52 -3.17 1.70
CA PRO A 228 -9.88 -3.03 3.01
C PRO A 228 -10.77 -2.20 3.95
N ASP A 229 -10.57 -2.35 5.27
CA ASP A 229 -11.36 -1.62 6.27
C ASP A 229 -11.22 -0.10 6.12
N PHE A 230 -10.05 0.36 5.66
CA PHE A 230 -9.85 1.76 5.29
C PHE A 230 -10.78 2.24 4.16
N ALA A 231 -11.15 1.38 3.21
CA ALA A 231 -12.15 1.72 2.21
C ALA A 231 -13.59 1.56 2.74
N LYS A 232 -13.87 0.54 3.56
CA LYS A 232 -15.19 0.30 4.17
C LYS A 232 -15.62 1.46 5.07
N ALA A 233 -14.74 1.86 6.00
CA ALA A 233 -15.00 2.97 6.91
C ALA A 233 -15.21 4.33 6.20
N TYR A 234 -14.65 4.50 4.99
CA TYR A 234 -14.94 5.69 4.16
C TYR A 234 -16.39 5.69 3.69
N ARG A 235 -16.87 4.54 3.19
CA ARG A 235 -18.25 4.38 2.72
C ARG A 235 -19.23 4.60 3.85
N GLU A 236 -18.96 4.03 5.01
CA GLU A 236 -19.75 4.23 6.23
C GLU A 236 -19.81 5.71 6.62
N ARG A 237 -18.66 6.40 6.66
CA ARG A 237 -18.61 7.83 6.98
C ARG A 237 -19.37 8.70 5.97
N ARG A 238 -19.31 8.36 4.68
CA ARG A 238 -20.05 9.04 3.60
C ARG A 238 -21.56 8.78 3.64
N ALA A 239 -21.98 7.63 4.16
CA ALA A 239 -23.38 7.28 4.29
C ALA A 239 -24.03 7.88 5.55
N ALA A 240 -23.22 8.17 6.57
CA ALA A 240 -23.69 8.82 7.79
C ALA A 240 -24.02 10.31 7.56
N ALA A 241 -25.08 10.80 8.20
CA ALA A 241 -25.35 12.22 8.27
C ALA A 241 -24.23 12.92 9.07
N PRO A 242 -23.68 14.05 8.59
CA PRO A 242 -22.75 14.83 9.39
C PRO A 242 -23.48 15.38 10.64
N PRO A 243 -22.81 15.45 11.79
CA PRO A 243 -23.37 16.12 12.96
C PRO A 243 -23.59 17.61 12.67
N ALA A 244 -24.41 18.27 13.48
CA ALA A 244 -24.57 19.71 13.40
C ALA A 244 -23.20 20.42 13.52
N PRO A 245 -22.92 21.43 12.69
CA PRO A 245 -21.64 22.14 12.72
C PRO A 245 -21.51 22.92 14.03
N LEU A 246 -20.30 22.92 14.59
CA LEU A 246 -19.95 23.74 15.76
C LEU A 246 -19.65 25.19 15.37
N PHE A 247 -19.21 25.39 14.13
CA PHE A 247 -18.81 26.68 13.55
C PHE A 247 -18.94 26.62 12.03
N GLU A 248 -19.32 27.75 11.42
CA GLU A 248 -19.39 27.94 9.98
C GLU A 248 -18.78 29.30 9.62
N CYS A 249 -18.04 29.36 8.51
CA CYS A 249 -17.56 30.61 7.95
C CYS A 249 -17.54 30.53 6.42
N GLU A 250 -17.55 31.70 5.78
CA GLU A 250 -17.24 31.81 4.36
C GLU A 250 -15.72 31.72 4.17
N TYR A 251 -15.29 30.95 3.16
CA TYR A 251 -13.90 30.78 2.80
C TYR A 251 -13.73 31.01 1.30
N ASP A 252 -13.03 32.09 0.95
CA ASP A 252 -12.64 32.37 -0.42
C ASP A 252 -11.42 31.54 -0.78
N ILE A 253 -11.52 30.81 -1.90
CA ILE A 253 -10.40 30.03 -2.46
C ILE A 253 -9.24 30.99 -2.76
N ILE A 254 -8.06 30.69 -2.22
CA ILE A 254 -6.81 31.41 -2.47
C ILE A 254 -6.07 30.68 -3.58
N PRO A 255 -6.10 31.16 -4.84
CA PRO A 255 -5.64 30.34 -5.98
C PRO A 255 -4.16 29.93 -5.89
N GLN A 256 -3.29 30.75 -5.31
CA GLN A 256 -1.86 30.42 -5.18
C GLN A 256 -1.59 29.32 -4.13
N HIS A 257 -2.56 29.05 -3.25
CA HIS A 257 -2.43 28.07 -2.17
C HIS A 257 -3.28 26.82 -2.44
N ASP A 258 -4.53 27.02 -2.85
CA ASP A 258 -5.55 25.97 -2.89
C ASP A 258 -5.67 25.29 -4.25
N ILE A 259 -5.18 25.90 -5.33
CA ILE A 259 -5.32 25.35 -6.68
C ILE A 259 -4.03 24.67 -7.11
N ASN A 260 -4.15 23.44 -7.60
CA ASN A 260 -3.01 22.66 -8.10
C ASN A 260 -2.63 23.03 -9.54
N GLY A 261 -1.55 22.42 -10.04
CA GLY A 261 -1.03 22.65 -11.38
C GLY A 261 -1.97 22.25 -12.55
N VAL A 262 -3.12 21.63 -12.27
CA VAL A 262 -4.16 21.30 -13.28
C VAL A 262 -5.47 22.06 -13.07
N GLY A 263 -5.46 23.09 -12.22
CA GLY A 263 -6.60 23.96 -11.99
C GLY A 263 -7.70 23.36 -11.10
N LEU A 264 -7.40 22.31 -10.33
CA LEU A 264 -8.33 21.70 -9.36
C LEU A 264 -7.97 22.13 -7.93
N LEU A 265 -8.94 22.11 -7.02
CA LEU A 265 -8.67 22.21 -5.59
C LEU A 265 -7.69 21.10 -5.17
N TYR A 266 -6.66 21.49 -4.45
CA TYR A 266 -5.56 20.62 -4.12
C TYR A 266 -5.82 19.91 -2.79
N PHE A 267 -5.70 18.59 -2.78
CA PHE A 267 -5.98 17.78 -1.58
C PHE A 267 -5.16 18.22 -0.35
N ALA A 268 -3.93 18.70 -0.56
CA ALA A 268 -3.03 19.16 0.49
C ALA A 268 -3.38 20.55 1.07
N ALA A 269 -4.44 21.20 0.55
CA ALA A 269 -4.95 22.49 1.02
C ALA A 269 -6.32 22.36 1.73
N ILE A 270 -6.89 21.16 1.83
CA ILE A 270 -8.27 20.93 2.32
C ILE A 270 -8.39 20.57 3.83
N PRO A 271 -7.32 20.27 4.59
CA PRO A 271 -7.35 19.35 5.75
C PRO A 271 -8.66 19.27 6.56
#